data_AF-A0A537H4B2-F1
#
_entry.id   AF-A0A537H4B2-F1
#
_cell.length_a   1.000
_cell.length_b   1.000
_cell.length_c   1.000
_cell.angle_alpha   90.00
_cell.angle_beta   90.00
_cell.angle_gamma   90.00
#
_symmetry.space_group_name_H-M   'P 1'
#
loop_
_entity.id
_entity.type
_entity.pdbx_description
1 polymer ?
#
loop_
_entity_poly.entity_id
_entity_poly.type
_entity_poly.pdbx_seq_one_letter_code
_entity_poly.pdbx_strand_id
1 'polypeptide(L)' 'MGEAEVPKGTGKLPDFDKLWDYAHPEISEQRFRELLPRALDSLDLSYLAQLLTQIARAEGLQRKFEDAHKTLDRVDKALP' A
#
# COMPACT_ATOMS: atom_id res chain seq x y z
N MET A 1 13.51 20.85 22.19
CA MET A 1 12.38 21.13 21.29
C MET A 1 11.84 19.78 20.86
N GLY A 2 10.61 19.47 21.26
CA GLY A 2 9.99 18.17 21.04
C GLY A 2 9.44 18.08 19.63
N GLU A 3 9.76 17.00 18.95
CA GLU A 3 9.02 16.53 17.80
C GLU A 3 8.42 15.21 18.20
N ALA A 4 7.09 15.19 18.22
CA ALA A 4 6.27 14.14 18.77
C ALA A 4 6.62 12.79 18.14
N GLU A 5 7.06 11.86 18.97
CA GLU A 5 7.02 10.44 18.71
C GLU A 5 5.53 10.11 18.49
N VAL A 6 5.12 9.88 17.25
CA VAL A 6 3.75 9.44 16.94
C VAL A 6 3.70 7.94 17.24
N PRO A 7 3.03 7.47 18.31
CA PRO A 7 2.80 6.04 18.47
C PRO A 7 1.69 5.62 17.50
N LYS A 8 2.06 5.10 16.33
CA LYS A 8 1.09 4.58 15.35
C LYS A 8 1.06 3.05 15.37
N GLY A 9 -0.04 2.52 15.91
CA GLY A 9 -0.63 1.23 15.50
C GLY A 9 -0.40 0.04 16.44
N THR A 10 -1.31 -0.14 17.39
CA THR A 10 -1.58 -1.44 18.05
C THR A 10 -2.12 -2.42 17.01
N GLY A 11 -1.36 -3.49 16.71
CA GLY A 11 -1.67 -4.47 15.65
C GLY A 11 -0.92 -4.16 14.34
N LYS A 12 0.41 -4.08 14.41
CA LYS A 12 1.24 -3.43 13.39
C LYS A 12 1.32 -4.26 12.10
N LEU A 13 0.42 -3.99 11.16
CA LEU A 13 0.61 -4.37 9.76
C LEU A 13 2.00 -3.88 9.29
N PRO A 14 2.69 -4.66 8.44
CA PRO A 14 4.09 -4.40 8.13
C PRO A 14 4.29 -3.01 7.51
N ASP A 15 5.35 -2.32 7.93
CA ASP A 15 5.72 -1.02 7.38
C ASP A 15 6.02 -1.16 5.88
N PHE A 16 5.26 -0.46 5.02
CA PHE A 16 5.39 -0.56 3.56
C PHE A 16 6.80 -0.24 3.06
N ASP A 17 7.51 0.65 3.75
CA ASP A 17 8.88 1.05 3.41
C ASP A 17 9.87 -0.12 3.46
N LYS A 18 9.67 -1.07 4.38
CA LYS A 18 10.52 -2.27 4.51
C LYS A 18 10.23 -3.32 3.44
N LEU A 19 9.05 -3.27 2.83
CA LEU A 19 8.63 -4.21 1.80
C LEU A 19 9.02 -3.73 0.39
N TRP A 20 9.37 -2.44 0.28
CA TRP A 20 9.79 -1.82 -0.95
C TRP A 20 11.18 -2.30 -1.38
N ASP A 21 11.26 -2.65 -2.65
CA ASP A 21 12.46 -3.00 -3.38
C ASP A 21 12.47 -2.15 -4.64
N TYR A 22 13.20 -1.04 -4.59
CA TYR A 22 13.28 -0.08 -5.69
C TYR A 22 14.04 -0.65 -6.91
N ALA A 23 14.85 -1.70 -6.71
CA ALA A 23 15.51 -2.39 -7.80
C ALA A 23 14.55 -3.36 -8.51
N HIS A 24 13.63 -3.96 -7.76
CA HIS A 24 12.66 -4.93 -8.23
C HIS A 24 11.22 -4.54 -7.84
N PRO A 25 10.62 -3.53 -8.51
CA PRO A 25 9.26 -3.09 -8.19
C PRO A 25 8.21 -4.19 -8.37
N GLU A 26 8.45 -5.17 -9.24
CA GLU A 26 7.59 -6.36 -9.41
C GLU A 26 7.51 -7.22 -8.14
N ILE A 27 8.61 -7.34 -7.38
CA ILE A 27 8.64 -8.10 -6.13
C ILE A 27 7.89 -7.35 -5.04
N SER A 28 8.05 -6.02 -4.99
CA SER A 28 7.28 -5.18 -4.06
C SER A 28 5.79 -5.26 -4.33
N GLU A 29 5.37 -5.14 -5.60
CA GLU A 29 3.97 -5.29 -6.01
C GLU A 29 3.38 -6.61 -5.50
N GLN A 30 4.11 -7.72 -5.69
CA GLN A 30 3.67 -9.04 -5.29
C GLN A 30 3.48 -9.15 -3.77
N ARG A 31 4.47 -8.67 -3.00
CA ARG A 31 4.39 -8.61 -1.52
C ARG A 31 3.22 -7.76 -1.04
N PHE A 32 2.97 -6.62 -1.68
CA PHE A 32 1.83 -5.77 -1.35
C PHE A 32 0.50 -6.46 -1.67
N ARG A 33 0.39 -7.15 -2.80
CA ARG A 33 -0.81 -7.92 -3.15
C ARG A 33 -1.09 -9.05 -2.16
N GLU A 34 -0.06 -9.70 -1.61
CA GLU A 34 -0.24 -10.70 -0.53
C GLU A 34 -0.81 -10.10 0.77
N LEU A 35 -0.64 -8.80 0.99
CA LEU A 35 -1.18 -8.10 2.17
C LEU A 35 -2.62 -7.60 1.97
N LEU A 36 -3.14 -7.55 0.73
CA LEU A 36 -4.51 -7.13 0.45
C LEU A 36 -5.57 -7.88 1.26
N PRO A 37 -5.57 -9.23 1.34
CA PRO A 37 -6.58 -9.94 2.13
C PRO A 37 -6.53 -9.57 3.61
N ARG A 38 -5.34 -9.35 4.18
CA ARG A 38 -5.19 -8.92 5.58
C ARG A 38 -5.65 -7.48 5.80
N ALA A 39 -5.39 -6.59 4.83
CA ALA A 39 -5.87 -5.21 4.86
C ALA A 39 -7.40 -5.13 4.81
N LEU A 40 -8.03 -5.96 3.96
CA LEU A 40 -9.49 -6.06 3.84
C LEU A 40 -10.11 -6.62 5.13
N ASP A 41 -9.52 -7.68 5.71
CA ASP A 41 -9.97 -8.29 6.96
C ASP A 41 -9.85 -7.34 8.16
N SER A 42 -8.81 -6.50 8.17
CA SER A 42 -8.60 -5.50 9.23
C SER A 42 -9.66 -4.39 9.25
N LEU A 43 -10.48 -4.26 8.19
CA LEU A 43 -11.48 -3.19 8.00
C LEU A 43 -10.90 -1.78 8.11
N ASP A 44 -9.58 -1.63 7.99
CA ASP A 44 -8.88 -0.35 8.03
C ASP A 44 -8.79 0.21 6.60
N LEU A 45 -9.80 1.00 6.24
CA LEU A 45 -9.88 1.62 4.91
C LEU A 45 -8.68 2.54 4.63
N SER A 46 -8.11 3.17 5.66
CA SER A 46 -6.92 4.02 5.50
C SER A 46 -5.71 3.17 5.12
N TYR A 47 -5.48 2.06 5.81
CA TYR A 47 -4.40 1.13 5.48
C TYR A 47 -4.60 0.48 4.11
N LEU A 48 -5.83 0.09 3.77
CA LEU A 48 -6.17 -0.46 2.45
C LEU A 48 -5.88 0.55 1.33
N ALA A 49 -6.32 1.80 1.49
CA ALA A 49 -6.07 2.87 0.54
C ALA A 49 -4.56 3.15 0.37
N GLN A 50 -3.80 3.17 1.47
CA GLN A 50 -2.35 3.29 1.42
C GLN A 50 -1.71 2.10 0.68
N LEU A 51 -2.09 0.86 1.01
CA LEU A 51 -1.57 -0.34 0.38
C LEU A 51 -1.82 -0.35 -1.14
N LEU A 52 -3.04 -0.04 -1.56
CA LEU A 52 -3.41 0.05 -2.97
C LEU A 52 -2.61 1.16 -3.69
N THR A 53 -2.40 2.31 -3.06
CA THR A 53 -1.56 3.39 -3.62
C THR A 53 -0.11 2.92 -3.82
N GLN A 54 0.41 2.11 -2.88
CA GLN A 54 1.76 1.55 -3.00
C GLN A 54 1.86 0.53 -4.15
N ILE A 55 0.83 -0.29 -4.36
CA ILE A 55 0.72 -1.20 -5.52
C ILE A 55 0.73 -0.38 -6.81
N ALA A 56 -0.10 0.66 -6.91
CA ALA A 56 -0.14 1.52 -8.09
C ALA A 56 1.20 2.21 -8.38
N ARG A 57 1.93 2.62 -7.34
CA ARG A 57 3.28 3.18 -7.48
C ARG A 57 4.26 2.14 -8.04
N ALA A 58 4.22 0.90 -7.57
CA ALA A 58 5.04 -0.20 -8.09
C ALA A 58 4.68 -0.56 -9.53
N GLU A 59 3.40 -0.56 -9.89
CA GLU A 59 2.92 -0.75 -11.26
C GLU A 59 3.42 0.38 -12.19
N GLY A 60 3.38 1.64 -11.72
CA GLY A 60 3.92 2.78 -12.44
C GLY A 60 5.43 2.68 -12.73
N LEU A 61 6.23 2.21 -11.76
CA LEU A 61 7.67 1.96 -11.99
C LEU A 61 7.93 0.84 -13.01
N GLN A 62 7.01 -0.13 -13.09
CA GLN A 62 7.03 -1.20 -14.10
C GLN A 62 6.46 -0.76 -15.46
N ARG A 63 6.10 0.52 -15.63
CA ARG A 63 5.41 1.07 -16.81
C ARG A 63 4.02 0.45 -17.08
N LYS A 64 3.41 -0.17 -16.06
CA LYS A 64 2.04 -0.72 -16.09
C LYS A 64 1.03 0.36 -15.70
N PHE A 65 0.96 1.44 -16.48
CA PHE A 65 0.15 2.61 -16.12
C PHE A 65 -1.36 2.30 -16.10
N GLU A 66 -1.83 1.43 -16.99
CA GLU A 66 -3.24 1.02 -17.01
C GLU A 66 -3.63 0.25 -15.75
N ASP A 67 -2.80 -0.69 -15.29
CA ASP A 67 -3.02 -1.40 -14.03
C ASP A 67 -2.94 -0.45 -12.83
N ALA A 68 -1.94 0.45 -12.80
CA ALA A 68 -1.83 1.46 -11.75
C ALA A 68 -3.10 2.32 -11.65
N HIS A 69 -3.66 2.75 -12.79
CA HIS A 69 -4.92 3.50 -12.81
C HIS A 69 -6.10 2.69 -12.28
N LYS A 70 -6.22 1.42 -12.66
CA LYS A 70 -7.27 0.52 -12.12
C LYS A 70 -7.12 0.31 -10.62
N THR A 71 -5.89 0.23 -10.12
CA THR A 71 -5.61 0.10 -8.70
C THR A 71 -6.00 1.38 -7.94
N LEU A 72 -5.72 2.56 -8.49
CA LEU A 72 -6.14 3.84 -7.89
C LEU A 72 -7.66 4.05 -7.93
N ASP A 73 -8.34 3.61 -8.99
CA ASP A 73 -9.81 3.64 -9.06
C ASP A 73 -10.45 2.80 -7.93
N ARG A 74 -9.80 1.71 -7.50
CA ARG A 74 -10.23 0.95 -6.32
C ARG A 74 -10.03 1.70 -5.01
N VAL A 75 -9.01 2.56 -4.91
CA VAL A 75 -8.82 3.43 -3.75
C VAL A 75 -9.95 4.44 -3.65
N ASP A 76 -10.26 5.10 -4.77
CA ASP A 76 -11.34 6.08 -4.87
C ASP A 76 -12.69 5.46 -4.44
N LYS A 77 -12.98 4.24 -4.89
CA LYS A 77 -14.19 3.49 -4.49
C LYS A 77 -14.19 3.00 -3.04
N ALA A 78 -13.02 2.84 -2.43
CA ALA A 78 -12.89 2.36 -1.05
C ALA A 78 -12.95 3.50 -0.03
N LEU A 79 -12.77 4.75 -0.48
CA LEU A 79 -12.89 5.94 0.36
C LEU A 79 -14.32 6.51 0.23
N PRO A 80 -15.02 6.75 1.36
CA PRO A 80 -16.38 7.32 1.35
C PRO A 80 -16.40 8.82 1.08
#